data_AF-A0A1Q7SZE4-F1
#
_entry.id   AF-A0A1Q7SZE4-F1
#
_cell.length_a   1.000
_cell.length_b   1.000
_cell.length_c   1.000
_cell.angle_alpha   90.00
_cell.angle_beta   90.00
_cell.angle_gamma   90.00
#
_symmetry.space_group_name_H-M   'P 1'
#
loop_
_entity.id
_entity.type
_entity.pdbx_description
1 polymer ?
#
loop_
_entity_poly.entity_id
_entity_poly.type
_entity_poly.pdbx_seq_one_letter_code
_entity_poly.pdbx_strand_id
1 'polypeptide(L)'
;MPKLLPVLLFLGMLSPLAFSAPGAIRCGKLLEVRSGQMLVDQTVVFDASGTITSVGSSSCTKLPDGVTAIDLSSATCLPGLIDVHTHLTAEPTNNGYPGLGISVPRETATGAKNARLTLRAGFTTVRNVGASGYTDVALRDGIDAGDVDGPRMLFPDRRLALLADTAITICFLLNFTTKRKA
;
A
#
# COMPACT_ATOMS: atom_id res chain seq x y z
N MET A 1 63.36 -14.06 18.50
CA MET A 1 62.09 -14.57 17.96
C MET A 1 61.08 -13.42 17.92
N PRO A 2 60.86 -12.75 16.77
CA PRO A 2 59.88 -11.67 16.68
C PRO A 2 58.46 -12.25 16.60
N LYS A 3 57.53 -11.68 17.36
CA LYS A 3 56.12 -12.08 17.39
C LYS A 3 55.37 -11.46 16.20
N LEU A 4 54.81 -12.30 15.33
CA LEU A 4 53.91 -11.92 14.25
C LEU A 4 52.53 -11.56 14.82
N LEU A 5 52.07 -10.35 14.54
CA LEU A 5 50.72 -9.86 14.86
C LEU A 5 49.83 -10.06 13.61
N PRO A 6 48.65 -10.69 13.69
CA PRO A 6 47.80 -10.85 12.51
C PRO A 6 47.00 -9.56 12.29
N VAL A 7 47.24 -8.92 11.14
CA VAL A 7 46.39 -7.83 10.63
C VAL A 7 45.11 -8.46 10.09
N LEU A 8 44.02 -8.30 10.84
CA LEU A 8 42.69 -8.73 10.42
C LEU A 8 42.14 -7.69 9.43
N LEU A 9 42.14 -8.03 8.13
CA LEU A 9 41.59 -7.19 7.07
C LEU A 9 40.05 -7.25 7.11
N PHE A 10 39.42 -6.23 7.71
CA PHE A 10 37.97 -6.10 7.74
C PHE A 10 37.47 -5.59 6.37
N LEU A 11 37.09 -6.51 5.49
CA LEU A 11 36.48 -6.18 4.20
C LEU A 11 35.02 -5.79 4.43
N GLY A 12 34.77 -4.48 4.60
CA GLY A 12 33.42 -3.94 4.75
C GLY A 12 32.59 -4.19 3.49
N MET A 13 31.54 -5.01 3.62
CA MET A 13 30.50 -5.12 2.61
C MET A 13 29.71 -3.81 2.57
N LEU A 14 30.04 -2.92 1.63
CA LEU A 14 29.13 -1.86 1.23
C LEU A 14 28.00 -2.51 0.42
N SER A 15 26.89 -2.81 1.09
CA SER A 15 25.64 -3.05 0.38
C SER A 15 25.25 -1.75 -0.34
N PRO A 16 25.06 -1.76 -1.67
CA PRO A 16 24.48 -0.61 -2.34
C PRO A 16 23.04 -0.45 -1.84
N LEU A 17 22.77 0.71 -1.24
CA LEU A 17 21.39 1.19 -1.09
C LEU A 17 20.79 1.22 -2.50
N ALA A 18 19.77 0.41 -2.74
CA ALA A 18 18.97 0.48 -3.95
C ALA A 18 18.23 1.82 -3.96
N PHE A 19 18.88 2.87 -4.48
CA PHE A 19 18.18 4.08 -4.85
C PHE A 19 17.34 3.75 -6.09
N SER A 20 16.02 3.69 -5.92
CA SER A 20 15.12 3.79 -7.06
C SER A 20 15.45 5.12 -7.77
N ALA A 21 15.56 5.13 -9.10
CA ALA A 21 15.94 6.34 -9.83
C ALA A 21 14.79 7.38 -9.81
N PRO A 22 15.09 8.69 -9.87
CA PRO A 22 14.06 9.69 -10.15
C PRO A 22 13.38 9.37 -11.50
N GLY A 23 12.12 9.75 -11.64
CA GLY A 23 11.33 9.40 -12.81
C GLY A 23 10.29 10.45 -13.19
N ALA A 24 9.66 10.24 -14.34
CA ALA A 24 8.61 11.10 -14.83
C ALA A 24 7.53 10.31 -15.57
N ILE A 25 6.29 10.78 -15.49
CA ILE A 25 5.12 10.22 -16.18
C ILE A 25 4.42 11.36 -16.91
N ARG A 26 4.18 11.19 -18.21
CA ARG A 26 3.33 12.09 -19.00
C ARG A 26 1.91 11.55 -19.03
N CYS A 27 0.96 12.31 -18.55
CA CYS A 27 -0.45 11.97 -18.46
C CYS A 27 -1.26 12.74 -19.50
N GLY A 28 -2.05 12.04 -20.32
CA GLY A 28 -2.98 12.67 -21.25
C GLY A 28 -4.01 13.53 -20.52
N LYS A 29 -4.53 12.98 -19.42
CA LYS A 29 -5.34 13.70 -18.44
C LYS A 29 -4.85 13.41 -17.03
N LEU A 30 -4.92 14.39 -16.14
CA LEU A 30 -4.56 14.26 -14.73
C LEU A 30 -5.67 14.86 -13.87
N LEU A 31 -6.19 14.08 -12.93
CA LEU A 31 -7.15 14.58 -11.94
C LEU A 31 -6.42 15.35 -10.85
N GLU A 32 -6.66 16.67 -10.77
CA GLU A 32 -6.24 17.47 -9.62
C GLU A 32 -7.34 17.40 -8.55
N VAL A 33 -7.07 16.66 -7.47
CA VAL A 33 -8.10 16.27 -6.51
C VAL A 33 -8.60 17.44 -5.64
N ARG A 34 -7.80 18.48 -5.37
CA ARG A 34 -8.27 19.60 -4.51
C ARG A 34 -9.30 20.46 -5.22
N SER A 35 -9.08 20.78 -6.48
CA SER A 35 -9.98 21.57 -7.31
C SER A 35 -11.04 20.72 -8.01
N GLY A 36 -10.81 19.41 -8.14
CA GLY A 36 -11.66 18.50 -8.91
C GLY A 36 -11.52 18.67 -10.43
N GLN A 37 -10.53 19.42 -10.89
CA GLN A 37 -10.33 19.67 -12.32
C GLN A 37 -9.57 18.54 -13.00
N MET A 38 -9.92 18.30 -14.26
CA MET A 38 -9.18 17.42 -15.14
C MET A 38 -8.20 18.26 -15.96
N LEU A 39 -6.92 18.21 -15.61
CA LEU A 39 -5.85 18.88 -16.34
C LEU A 39 -5.46 18.03 -17.56
N VAL A 40 -5.09 18.67 -18.66
CA VAL A 40 -4.72 17.99 -19.92
C VAL A 40 -3.23 18.11 -20.15
N ASP A 41 -2.61 17.05 -20.67
CA ASP A 41 -1.20 16.98 -21.05
C ASP A 41 -0.26 17.47 -19.95
N GLN A 42 -0.24 16.74 -18.83
CA GLN A 42 0.56 17.06 -17.65
C GLN A 42 1.70 16.06 -17.49
N THR A 43 2.85 16.53 -17.04
CA THR A 43 3.97 15.69 -16.63
C THR A 43 4.09 15.73 -15.10
N VAL A 44 4.14 14.55 -14.49
CA VAL A 44 4.43 14.35 -13.07
C VAL A 44 5.87 13.88 -12.94
N VAL A 45 6.68 14.57 -12.14
CA VAL A 45 8.07 14.20 -11.85
C VAL A 45 8.17 13.78 -10.39
N PHE A 46 8.91 12.71 -10.12
CA PHE A 46 9.14 12.19 -8.78
C PHE A 46 10.61 11.87 -8.55
N ASP A 47 11.02 11.92 -7.30
CA ASP A 47 12.38 11.59 -6.88
C ASP A 47 12.57 10.08 -6.68
N ALA A 48 13.78 9.72 -6.26
CA ALA A 48 14.16 8.35 -5.95
C ALA A 48 13.29 7.66 -4.89
N SER A 49 12.67 8.42 -3.98
CA SER A 49 11.77 7.88 -2.96
C SER A 49 10.35 7.66 -3.46
N GLY A 50 10.05 8.06 -4.71
CA GLY A 50 8.71 8.11 -5.27
C GLY A 50 7.90 9.33 -4.83
N THR A 51 8.54 10.32 -4.18
CA THR A 51 7.87 11.57 -3.80
C THR A 51 7.73 12.47 -5.01
N ILE A 52 6.52 12.97 -5.27
CA ILE A 52 6.27 13.91 -6.37
C ILE A 52 6.98 15.24 -6.07
N THR A 53 7.87 15.65 -6.97
CA THR A 53 8.66 16.89 -6.84
C THR A 53 8.12 18.01 -7.71
N SER A 54 7.44 17.69 -8.81
CA SER A 54 6.75 18.68 -9.64
C SER A 54 5.61 18.08 -10.46
N VAL A 55 4.63 18.92 -10.76
CA VAL A 55 3.53 18.63 -11.68
C VAL A 55 3.29 19.88 -12.52
N GLY A 56 3.16 19.74 -13.84
CA GLY A 56 2.83 20.86 -14.71
C GLY A 56 2.63 20.46 -16.17
N SER A 57 2.35 21.45 -17.02
CA SER A 57 2.19 21.23 -18.47
C SER A 57 3.39 20.48 -19.05
N SER A 58 3.14 19.45 -19.85
CA SER A 58 4.20 18.64 -20.46
C SER A 58 5.13 19.46 -21.37
N SER A 59 4.64 20.56 -21.95
CA SER A 59 5.45 21.47 -22.77
C SER A 59 6.48 22.30 -21.99
N CYS A 60 6.30 22.44 -20.68
CA CYS A 60 7.08 23.36 -19.85
C CYS A 60 7.77 22.67 -18.66
N THR A 61 7.41 21.43 -18.36
CA THR A 61 7.95 20.69 -17.22
C THR A 61 9.33 20.14 -17.54
N LYS A 62 10.33 20.56 -16.76
CA LYS A 62 11.71 20.09 -16.91
C LYS A 62 11.85 18.67 -16.36
N LEU A 63 12.39 17.76 -17.15
CA LEU A 63 12.74 16.42 -16.73
C LEU A 63 14.13 16.41 -16.05
N PRO A 64 14.36 15.52 -15.06
CA PRO A 64 15.69 15.27 -14.55
C PRO A 64 16.62 14.73 -15.66
N ASP A 65 17.92 14.96 -15.52
CA ASP A 65 18.90 14.54 -16.53
C ASP A 65 18.88 13.02 -16.72
N GLY A 66 18.87 12.57 -17.98
CA GLY A 66 18.82 11.16 -18.33
C GLY A 66 17.47 10.46 -18.10
N VAL A 67 16.44 11.17 -17.61
CA VAL A 67 15.10 10.62 -17.41
C VAL A 67 14.25 10.83 -18.66
N THR A 68 13.72 9.74 -19.20
CA THR A 68 12.64 9.77 -20.20
C THR A 68 11.31 9.52 -19.52
N ALA A 69 10.32 10.35 -19.80
CA ALA A 69 8.99 10.19 -19.20
C ALA A 69 8.28 8.94 -19.76
N ILE A 70 7.60 8.21 -18.87
CA ILE A 70 6.67 7.14 -19.27
C ILE A 70 5.46 7.80 -19.94
N ASP A 71 5.19 7.43 -21.19
CA ASP A 71 4.11 8.03 -21.98
C ASP A 71 2.77 7.36 -21.71
N LEU A 72 1.91 8.07 -20.99
CA LEU A 72 0.51 7.75 -20.74
C LEU A 72 -0.41 8.83 -21.35
N SER A 73 -0.01 9.43 -22.48
CA SER A 73 -0.77 10.47 -23.19
C SER A 73 -2.17 10.03 -23.64
N SER A 74 -2.44 8.73 -23.72
CA SER A 74 -3.75 8.16 -24.03
C SER A 74 -4.60 7.83 -22.79
N ALA A 75 -4.06 8.00 -21.58
CA ALA A 75 -4.70 7.59 -20.33
C ALA A 75 -5.06 8.78 -19.42
N THR A 76 -5.85 8.48 -18.39
CA THR A 76 -6.13 9.40 -17.29
C THR A 76 -5.39 8.93 -16.05
N CYS A 77 -4.51 9.79 -15.53
CA CYS A 77 -3.78 9.57 -14.30
C CYS A 77 -4.61 10.05 -13.09
N LEU A 78 -4.63 9.23 -12.05
CA LEU A 78 -5.23 9.55 -10.75
C LEU A 78 -4.19 9.31 -9.66
N PRO A 79 -4.33 9.96 -8.50
CA PRO A 79 -3.64 9.50 -7.29
C PRO A 79 -4.02 8.06 -6.97
N GLY A 80 -3.13 7.36 -6.27
CA GLY A 80 -3.41 6.01 -5.79
C GLY A 80 -4.67 5.99 -4.92
N LEU A 81 -5.53 4.99 -5.15
CA LEU A 81 -6.81 4.89 -4.45
C LEU A 81 -6.59 4.43 -3.00
N ILE A 82 -7.50 4.88 -2.12
CA ILE A 82 -7.47 4.56 -0.69
C ILE A 82 -8.77 3.87 -0.31
N ASP A 83 -8.67 2.69 0.30
CA ASP A 83 -9.81 1.99 0.90
C ASP A 83 -9.68 1.99 2.43
N VAL A 84 -10.70 2.51 3.12
CA VAL A 84 -10.69 2.63 4.59
C VAL A 84 -11.39 1.47 5.30
N HIS A 85 -11.90 0.49 4.56
CA HIS A 85 -12.64 -0.63 5.12
C HIS A 85 -12.42 -1.91 4.32
N THR A 86 -11.33 -2.60 4.61
CA THR A 86 -11.02 -3.90 3.98
C THR A 86 -10.96 -5.04 5.00
N HIS A 87 -11.10 -6.25 4.47
CA HIS A 87 -10.90 -7.53 5.18
C HIS A 87 -10.02 -8.43 4.31
N LEU A 88 -8.74 -8.06 4.18
CA LEU A 88 -7.82 -8.72 3.24
C LEU A 88 -7.58 -10.18 3.58
N THR A 89 -7.58 -10.54 4.86
CA THR A 89 -7.28 -11.90 5.34
C THR A 89 -8.50 -12.82 5.33
N ALA A 90 -9.67 -12.33 4.92
CA ALA A 90 -10.90 -13.09 4.78
C ALA A 90 -11.23 -13.38 3.31
N GLU A 91 -12.13 -14.36 3.09
CA GLU A 91 -12.73 -14.62 1.78
C GLU A 91 -14.25 -14.58 1.91
N PRO A 92 -14.96 -13.81 1.07
CA PRO A 92 -16.42 -13.67 1.16
C PRO A 92 -17.16 -14.98 0.86
N THR A 93 -16.49 -15.99 0.29
CA THR A 93 -17.08 -17.32 0.04
C THR A 93 -17.02 -18.25 1.24
N ASN A 94 -16.22 -17.91 2.25
CA ASN A 94 -15.97 -18.75 3.43
C ASN A 94 -16.78 -18.30 4.65
N ASN A 95 -18.07 -17.97 4.44
CA ASN A 95 -18.95 -17.50 5.50
C ASN A 95 -19.56 -18.66 6.29
N GLY A 96 -19.76 -18.48 7.60
CA GLY A 96 -20.41 -19.47 8.46
C GLY A 96 -19.50 -20.65 8.82
N TYR A 97 -20.07 -21.86 8.92
CA TYR A 97 -19.34 -23.07 9.36
C TYR A 97 -18.05 -23.37 8.58
N PRO A 98 -17.98 -23.23 7.24
CA PRO A 98 -16.76 -23.46 6.48
C PRO A 98 -15.59 -22.53 6.87
N GLY A 99 -15.89 -21.32 7.34
CA GLY A 99 -14.88 -20.37 7.81
C GLY A 99 -14.22 -20.77 9.12
N LEU A 100 -14.93 -21.48 10.00
CA LEU A 100 -14.44 -21.88 11.32
C LEU A 100 -13.25 -22.85 11.26
N GLY A 101 -13.09 -23.57 10.15
CA GLY A 101 -11.99 -24.52 9.94
C GLY A 101 -10.73 -23.89 9.33
N ILE A 102 -10.76 -22.60 8.98
CA ILE A 102 -9.63 -21.93 8.36
C ILE A 102 -8.60 -21.62 9.44
N SER A 103 -7.37 -22.10 9.25
CA SER A 103 -6.29 -21.83 10.20
C SER A 103 -5.76 -20.41 10.00
N VAL A 104 -5.29 -19.79 11.08
CA VAL A 104 -4.64 -18.46 11.06
C VAL A 104 -3.53 -18.37 10.00
N PRO A 105 -2.62 -19.36 9.81
CA PRO A 105 -1.64 -19.30 8.73
C PRO A 105 -2.27 -19.28 7.32
N ARG A 106 -3.42 -19.95 7.13
CA ARG A 106 -4.14 -19.94 5.85
C ARG A 106 -4.79 -18.58 5.58
N GLU A 107 -5.29 -17.91 6.62
CA GLU A 107 -5.79 -16.53 6.52
C GLU A 107 -4.67 -15.56 6.09
N THR A 108 -3.46 -15.65 6.67
CA THR A 108 -2.32 -14.81 6.23
C THR A 108 -1.98 -15.03 4.76
N ALA A 109 -1.90 -16.28 4.31
CA ALA A 109 -1.62 -16.60 2.90
C ALA A 109 -2.71 -16.06 1.95
N THR A 110 -3.97 -16.09 2.40
CA THR A 110 -5.11 -15.50 1.69
C THR A 110 -4.97 -13.98 1.63
N GLY A 111 -4.56 -13.36 2.74
CA GLY A 111 -4.21 -11.95 2.84
C GLY A 111 -3.19 -11.51 1.81
N ALA A 112 -2.09 -12.25 1.65
CA ALA A 112 -1.05 -11.95 0.67
C ALA A 112 -1.58 -11.95 -0.78
N LYS A 113 -2.41 -12.95 -1.13
CA LYS A 113 -3.10 -12.98 -2.44
C LYS A 113 -3.98 -11.74 -2.62
N ASN A 114 -4.83 -11.44 -1.64
CA ASN A 114 -5.82 -10.37 -1.73
C ASN A 114 -5.17 -8.98 -1.75
N ALA A 115 -4.10 -8.78 -0.98
CA ALA A 115 -3.29 -7.57 -0.99
C ALA A 115 -2.74 -7.27 -2.40
N ARG A 116 -2.13 -8.27 -3.04
CA ARG A 116 -1.61 -8.14 -4.41
C ARG A 116 -2.69 -7.80 -5.43
N LEU A 117 -3.86 -8.44 -5.33
CA LEU A 117 -4.99 -8.16 -6.21
C LEU A 117 -5.52 -6.72 -6.01
N THR A 118 -5.63 -6.30 -4.75
CA THR A 118 -6.07 -4.96 -4.36
C THR A 118 -5.12 -3.88 -4.89
N LEU A 119 -3.80 -4.10 -4.76
CA LEU A 119 -2.78 -3.22 -5.31
C LEU A 119 -2.92 -3.07 -6.82
N ARG A 120 -3.08 -4.19 -7.54
CA ARG A 120 -3.24 -4.20 -9.00
C ARG A 120 -4.54 -3.58 -9.49
N ALA A 121 -5.55 -3.50 -8.63
CA ALA A 121 -6.78 -2.77 -8.91
C ALA A 121 -6.63 -1.24 -8.75
N GLY A 122 -5.47 -0.75 -8.30
CA GLY A 122 -5.16 0.68 -8.16
C GLY A 122 -5.27 1.23 -6.73
N PHE A 123 -5.59 0.39 -5.74
CA PHE A 123 -5.57 0.78 -4.33
C PHE A 123 -4.15 0.68 -3.80
N THR A 124 -3.53 1.81 -3.51
CA THR A 124 -2.14 1.86 -3.02
C THR A 124 -2.07 1.94 -1.50
N THR A 125 -3.19 2.26 -0.83
CA THR A 125 -3.30 2.31 0.63
C THR A 125 -4.62 1.70 1.08
N VAL A 126 -4.58 0.88 2.12
CA VAL A 126 -5.78 0.27 2.71
C VAL A 126 -5.77 0.34 4.23
N ARG A 127 -6.95 0.35 4.85
CA ARG A 127 -7.14 0.08 6.27
C ARG A 127 -7.89 -1.24 6.46
N ASN A 128 -7.17 -2.24 6.96
CA ASN A 128 -7.79 -3.52 7.32
C ASN A 128 -8.45 -3.39 8.70
N VAL A 129 -9.72 -3.80 8.80
CA VAL A 129 -10.56 -3.54 10.00
C VAL A 129 -11.06 -4.82 10.68
N GLY A 130 -10.41 -5.96 10.42
CA GLY A 130 -10.71 -7.23 11.06
C GLY A 130 -9.72 -8.31 10.63
N ALA A 131 -9.20 -9.06 11.60
CA ALA A 131 -8.26 -10.15 11.36
C ALA A 131 -8.12 -11.02 12.61
N SER A 132 -8.11 -12.34 12.43
CA SER A 132 -7.75 -13.26 13.50
C SER A 132 -6.24 -13.29 13.69
N GLY A 133 -5.78 -13.54 14.91
CA GLY A 133 -4.38 -13.91 15.19
C GLY A 133 -3.32 -12.93 14.70
N TYR A 134 -3.65 -11.65 14.54
CA TYR A 134 -2.75 -10.61 14.00
C TYR A 134 -2.24 -10.92 12.57
N THR A 135 -3.04 -11.63 11.78
CA THR A 135 -2.71 -11.98 10.39
C THR A 135 -2.50 -10.76 9.51
N ASP A 136 -3.26 -9.69 9.75
CA ASP A 136 -3.10 -8.41 9.08
C ASP A 136 -1.80 -7.70 9.47
N VAL A 137 -1.39 -7.74 10.74
CA VAL A 137 -0.10 -7.20 11.21
C VAL A 137 1.05 -7.91 10.52
N ALA A 138 1.03 -9.25 10.49
CA ALA A 138 2.04 -10.04 9.80
C ALA A 138 2.07 -9.72 8.29
N LEU A 139 0.90 -9.53 7.67
CA LEU A 139 0.79 -9.13 6.28
C LEU A 139 1.37 -7.74 6.02
N ARG A 140 1.07 -6.74 6.86
CA ARG A 140 1.69 -5.40 6.77
C ARG A 140 3.20 -5.52 6.86
N ASP A 141 3.70 -6.19 7.89
CA ASP A 141 5.14 -6.27 8.12
C ASP A 141 5.85 -6.96 6.94
N GLY A 142 5.23 -7.99 6.35
CA GLY A 142 5.71 -8.61 5.12
C GLY A 142 5.67 -7.69 3.90
N ILE A 143 4.64 -6.83 3.76
CA ILE A 143 4.58 -5.82 2.70
C ILE A 143 5.64 -4.73 2.91
N ASP A 144 5.79 -4.22 4.12
CA ASP A 144 6.77 -3.19 4.48
C ASP A 144 8.22 -3.69 4.32
N ALA A 145 8.45 -4.99 4.55
CA ALA A 145 9.72 -5.66 4.30
C ALA A 145 9.98 -5.98 2.81
N GLY A 146 8.95 -5.90 1.96
CA GLY A 146 9.03 -6.25 0.54
C GLY A 146 8.92 -7.76 0.25
N ASP A 147 8.53 -8.57 1.23
CA ASP A 147 8.32 -10.02 1.07
C ASP A 147 7.02 -10.33 0.31
N VAL A 148 6.04 -9.42 0.37
CA VAL A 148 4.72 -9.56 -0.24
C VAL A 148 4.35 -8.29 -1.01
N ASP A 149 3.93 -8.43 -2.26
CA ASP A 149 3.33 -7.33 -3.02
C ASP A 149 1.98 -6.93 -2.40
N GLY A 150 1.84 -5.68 -1.98
CA GLY A 150 0.57 -5.19 -1.45
C GLY A 150 0.51 -3.67 -1.27
N PRO A 151 -0.69 -3.12 -1.01
CA PRO A 151 -0.85 -1.72 -0.66
C PRO A 151 -0.22 -1.42 0.71
N ARG A 152 0.08 -0.14 0.95
CA ARG A 152 0.40 0.33 2.30
C ARG A 152 -0.76 0.04 3.24
N MET A 153 -0.52 -0.72 4.30
CA MET A 153 -1.55 -1.09 5.27
C MET A 153 -1.52 -0.19 6.50
N LEU A 154 -2.68 0.38 6.82
CA LEU A 154 -2.95 1.13 8.05
C LEU A 154 -3.81 0.29 9.00
N PHE A 155 -3.62 0.47 10.30
CA PHE A 155 -4.35 -0.25 11.36
C PHE A 155 -5.17 0.73 12.19
N PRO A 156 -6.32 0.32 12.76
CA PRO A 156 -6.76 0.92 14.02
C PRO A 156 -5.66 0.67 15.05
N ASP A 157 -5.31 1.70 15.80
CA ASP A 157 -4.24 1.79 16.80
C ASP A 157 -3.93 0.51 17.61
N ARG A 158 -2.64 0.35 18.00
CA ARG A 158 -2.05 -0.78 18.76
C ARG A 158 -2.74 -1.14 20.09
N ARG A 159 -3.83 -0.49 20.51
CA ARG A 159 -4.52 -0.74 21.78
C ARG A 159 -5.94 -1.32 21.64
N LEU A 160 -6.52 -1.37 20.44
CA LEU A 160 -7.94 -1.72 20.28
C LEU A 160 -8.23 -2.96 19.43
N ALA A 161 -7.21 -3.74 19.06
CA ALA A 161 -7.41 -5.02 18.36
C ALA A 161 -8.27 -6.02 19.16
N LEU A 162 -8.28 -5.93 20.49
CA LEU A 162 -9.09 -6.81 21.36
C LEU A 162 -10.56 -6.39 21.52
N LEU A 163 -10.94 -5.16 21.15
CA LEU A 163 -12.32 -4.66 21.29
C LEU A 163 -13.05 -4.50 19.95
N ALA A 164 -12.36 -4.54 18.82
CA ALA A 164 -12.96 -4.32 17.51
C ALA A 164 -13.90 -5.45 17.04
N ASP A 165 -13.59 -6.72 17.35
CA ASP A 165 -14.42 -7.86 16.93
C ASP A 165 -15.83 -7.83 17.56
N THR A 166 -15.95 -7.35 18.81
CA THR A 166 -17.24 -7.20 19.50
C THR A 166 -17.86 -5.82 19.28
N ALA A 167 -17.09 -4.74 19.26
CA ALA A 167 -17.63 -3.39 19.14
C ALA A 167 -18.16 -3.05 17.72
N ILE A 168 -17.52 -3.55 16.66
CA ILE A 168 -17.98 -3.29 15.28
C ILE A 168 -19.24 -4.09 14.99
N THR A 169 -19.34 -5.33 15.50
CA THR A 169 -20.57 -6.14 15.43
C THR A 169 -21.72 -5.47 16.18
N ILE A 170 -21.48 -4.89 17.36
CA ILE A 170 -22.51 -4.19 18.15
C ILE A 170 -22.93 -2.86 17.49
N CYS A 171 -22.00 -2.08 16.91
CA CYS A 171 -22.35 -0.85 16.19
C CYS A 171 -23.16 -1.11 14.91
N PHE A 172 -22.95 -2.24 14.22
CA PHE A 172 -23.75 -2.62 13.06
C PHE A 172 -25.18 -3.05 13.45
N LEU A 173 -25.33 -3.74 14.60
CA LEU A 173 -26.64 -4.12 15.16
C LEU A 173 -27.43 -2.91 15.72
N LEU A 174 -26.75 -1.89 16.27
CA LEU A 174 -27.41 -0.69 16.81
C LEU A 174 -27.85 0.32 15.74
N ASN A 175 -27.15 0.38 14.59
CA ASN A 175 -27.58 1.24 13.47
C ASN A 175 -28.73 0.64 12.65
N PHE A 176 -28.92 -0.68 12.64
CA PHE A 176 -30.07 -1.31 11.98
C PHE A 176 -31.37 -1.30 12.81
N THR A 177 -31.29 -1.05 14.12
CA THR A 177 -32.47 -1.03 15.01
C THR A 177 -33.00 0.39 15.29
N THR A 178 -32.24 1.45 14.98
CA THR A 178 -32.63 2.84 15.31
C THR A 178 -33.12 3.69 14.14
N LYS A 179 -33.19 3.16 12.90
CA LYS A 179 -33.89 3.83 11.78
C LYS A 179 -35.02 2.97 11.21
N ARG A 180 -36.05 2.75 12.02
CA ARG A 180 -37.43 2.57 11.56
C ARG A 180 -38.37 3.25 12.53
N LYS A 181 -38.61 4.56 12.34
CA LYS A 181 -39.90 5.26 12.51
C LYS A 181 -39.73 6.78 12.32
N ALA A 182 -40.74 7.33 11.66
CA ALA A 182 -40.96 8.71 11.20
C ALA A 182 -40.14 9.14 9.99
#